data_AF-A0A651EV35-F1
#
_entry.id   AF-A0A651EV35-F1
#
_cell.length_a   1.000
_cell.length_b   1.000
_cell.length_c   1.000
_cell.angle_alpha   90.00
_cell.angle_beta   90.00
_cell.angle_gamma   90.00
#
_symmetry.space_group_name_H-M   'P 1'
#
loop_
_entity.id
_entity.type
_entity.pdbx_description
1 polymer ?
#
loop_
_entity_poly.entity_id
_entity_poly.type
_entity_poly.pdbx_seq_one_letter_code
_entity_poly.pdbx_strand_id
1 'polypeptide(L)'
;MARAERIGLGRKLLRLNWGLALLLAATASVGFLMLYSVAGGAMDPWASRQMTRFAIGFVAMLVIALVDIRHWMRLAPLAWLGCLALLVAVPFIGEQGMGAQRWINLRVVQLQPSEAMKVALVMVLAAYYTWLPPERVSHPLWLIPPLVLTLAPVALVLMQPDLGTSVLLLAGAGAMMFLAGVHWLYFAGAAAGAGGLIWLIGASRGTDWQLLKDYQFRRVDVFLDPSLDPLGAAYHITQATIALGSGGLSGRGFMQGTQSRLNFLPEKHTDFIFTTL
;
A
#
# COMPACT_ATOMS: atom_id res chain seq x y z
N MET A 1 25.26 10.67 -29.65
CA MET A 1 24.31 9.59 -29.27
C MET A 1 25.06 8.27 -29.26
N ALA A 2 25.62 7.86 -28.11
CA ALA A 2 26.40 6.63 -28.01
C ALA A 2 25.46 5.41 -28.10
N ARG A 3 25.76 4.53 -29.06
CA ARG A 3 25.11 3.23 -29.27
C ARG A 3 25.31 2.41 -27.98
N ALA A 4 24.27 2.27 -27.16
CA ALA A 4 24.35 1.43 -25.97
C ALA A 4 24.71 0.01 -26.43
N GLU A 5 25.92 -0.45 -26.12
CA GLU A 5 26.31 -1.84 -26.29
C GLU A 5 25.22 -2.70 -25.66
N ARG A 6 24.59 -3.57 -26.47
CA ARG A 6 23.62 -4.53 -25.96
C ARG A 6 24.38 -5.52 -25.10
N ILE A 7 24.45 -5.24 -23.80
CA ILE A 7 25.00 -6.14 -22.80
C ILE A 7 24.25 -7.48 -22.93
N GLY A 8 24.98 -8.57 -23.17
CA GLY A 8 24.40 -9.91 -23.27
C GLY A 8 23.63 -10.30 -21.99
N LEU A 9 22.61 -11.14 -22.14
CA LEU A 9 21.68 -11.51 -21.06
C LEU A 9 22.40 -12.01 -19.80
N GLY A 10 23.45 -12.84 -19.96
CA GLY A 10 24.25 -13.35 -18.85
C GLY A 10 24.95 -12.25 -18.04
N ARG A 11 25.46 -11.21 -18.70
CA ARG A 11 26.07 -10.06 -18.00
C ARG A 11 25.04 -9.19 -17.29
N LYS A 12 23.80 -9.11 -17.79
CA LYS A 12 22.70 -8.43 -17.09
C LYS A 12 22.33 -9.17 -15.80
N LEU A 13 22.22 -10.50 -15.87
CA LEU A 13 21.91 -11.33 -14.70
C LEU A 13 22.99 -11.22 -13.61
N LEU A 14 24.27 -11.19 -13.98
CA LEU A 14 25.37 -11.03 -13.02
C LEU A 14 25.40 -9.64 -12.36
N ARG A 15 24.79 -8.62 -12.99
CA ARG A 15 24.71 -7.26 -12.44
C ARG A 15 23.49 -7.03 -11.56
N LEU A 16 22.58 -8.00 -11.46
CA LEU A 16 21.47 -7.90 -10.51
C LEU A 16 22.02 -7.87 -9.09
N ASN A 17 21.36 -7.10 -8.23
CA ASN A 17 21.71 -7.08 -6.82
C ASN A 17 21.19 -8.36 -6.14
N TRP A 18 21.99 -9.41 -6.21
CA TRP A 18 21.69 -10.70 -5.59
C TRP A 18 21.58 -10.62 -4.08
N GLY A 19 22.24 -9.65 -3.43
CA GLY A 19 22.07 -9.37 -2.01
C GLY A 19 20.63 -8.97 -1.68
N LEU A 20 20.03 -8.05 -2.45
CA LEU A 20 18.62 -7.68 -2.30
C LEU A 20 17.69 -8.87 -2.56
N ALA A 21 17.96 -9.66 -3.61
CA ALA A 21 17.16 -10.83 -3.94
C ALA A 21 17.19 -11.88 -2.81
N LEU A 22 18.35 -12.10 -2.19
CA LEU A 22 18.52 -12.98 -1.03
C LEU A 22 17.79 -12.45 0.20
N LEU A 23 17.87 -11.14 0.48
CA LEU A 23 17.13 -10.54 1.60
C LEU A 23 15.62 -10.68 1.44
N LEU A 24 15.09 -10.47 0.22
CA LEU A 24 13.68 -10.69 -0.06
C LEU A 24 13.28 -12.16 0.14
N ALA A 25 14.10 -13.11 -0.35
CA ALA A 25 13.86 -14.53 -0.16
C ALA A 25 13.93 -14.95 1.32
N ALA A 26 14.85 -14.38 2.10
CA ALA A 26 14.97 -14.63 3.53
C ALA A 26 13.72 -14.14 4.28
N THR A 27 13.30 -12.89 4.05
CA THR A 27 12.08 -12.34 4.67
C THR A 27 10.83 -13.12 4.28
N ALA A 28 10.71 -13.54 3.01
CA ALA A 28 9.61 -14.38 2.57
C ALA A 28 9.62 -15.77 3.22
N SER A 29 10.81 -16.36 3.41
CA SER A 29 10.96 -17.66 4.08
C SER A 29 10.48 -17.61 5.52
N VAL A 30 10.78 -16.53 6.25
CA VAL A 30 10.22 -16.30 7.59
C VAL A 30 8.69 -16.24 7.54
N GLY A 31 8.12 -15.52 6.56
CA GLY A 31 6.66 -15.48 6.35
C GLY A 31 6.05 -16.85 6.06
N PHE A 32 6.71 -17.71 5.27
CA PHE A 32 6.22 -19.07 4.98
C PHE A 32 6.22 -19.94 6.25
N LEU A 33 7.28 -19.86 7.05
CA LEU A 33 7.36 -20.56 8.34
C LEU A 33 6.25 -20.11 9.29
N MET A 34 5.94 -18.82 9.31
CA MET A 34 4.83 -18.28 10.10
C MET A 34 3.48 -18.85 9.65
N LEU A 35 3.21 -18.84 8.34
CA LEU A 35 1.95 -19.38 7.82
C LEU A 35 1.81 -20.89 8.07
N TYR A 36 2.91 -21.63 7.99
CA TYR A 36 2.96 -23.05 8.37
C TYR A 36 2.68 -23.24 9.88
N SER A 37 3.22 -22.35 10.72
CA SER A 37 2.96 -22.35 12.17
C SER A 37 1.50 -22.08 12.49
N VAL A 38 0.91 -21.06 11.87
CA VAL A 38 -0.50 -20.71 12.07
C VAL A 38 -1.42 -21.83 11.59
N ALA A 39 -0.98 -22.61 10.60
CA ALA A 39 -1.70 -23.79 10.12
C ALA A 39 -1.59 -25.03 11.01
N GLY A 40 -0.91 -24.95 12.16
CA GLY A 40 -0.67 -26.10 13.02
C GLY A 40 0.24 -27.16 12.42
N GLY A 41 1.12 -26.78 11.48
CA GLY A 41 2.06 -27.68 10.83
C GLY A 41 1.59 -28.24 9.49
N ALA A 42 0.51 -27.70 8.93
CA ALA A 42 0.09 -28.01 7.57
C ALA A 42 0.62 -26.98 6.57
N MET A 43 1.07 -27.44 5.38
CA MET A 43 1.43 -26.52 4.28
C MET A 43 0.19 -25.84 3.68
N ASP A 44 -0.94 -26.53 3.70
CA ASP A 44 -2.22 -26.03 3.22
C ASP A 44 -3.09 -25.50 4.37
N PRO A 45 -3.98 -24.52 4.08
CA PRO A 45 -4.20 -23.87 2.79
C PRO A 45 -3.33 -22.62 2.51
N TRP A 46 -2.51 -22.16 3.47
CA TRP A 46 -1.92 -20.80 3.40
C TRP A 46 -0.48 -20.78 2.87
N ALA A 47 0.43 -21.59 3.43
CA ALA A 47 1.86 -21.51 3.10
C ALA A 47 2.12 -21.92 1.63
N SER A 48 1.50 -22.99 1.15
CA SER A 48 1.61 -23.47 -0.23
C SER A 48 1.21 -22.40 -1.27
N ARG A 49 0.05 -21.75 -1.06
CA ARG A 49 -0.46 -20.68 -1.92
C ARG A 49 0.46 -19.46 -1.88
N GLN A 50 0.96 -19.08 -0.72
CA GLN A 50 1.86 -17.94 -0.55
C GLN A 50 3.23 -18.20 -1.21
N MET A 51 3.79 -19.40 -1.07
CA MET A 51 5.04 -19.81 -1.73
C MET A 51 4.89 -19.75 -3.25
N THR A 52 3.76 -20.21 -3.79
CA THR A 52 3.48 -20.19 -5.23
C THR A 52 3.38 -18.75 -5.75
N ARG A 53 2.64 -17.89 -5.04
CA ARG A 53 2.52 -16.45 -5.38
C ARG A 53 3.86 -15.73 -5.30
N PHE A 54 4.66 -16.02 -4.28
CA PHE A 54 6.01 -15.48 -4.14
C PHE A 54 6.92 -15.94 -5.28
N ALA A 55 6.91 -17.22 -5.63
CA ALA A 55 7.73 -17.73 -6.75
C ALA A 55 7.38 -17.03 -8.06
N ILE A 56 6.08 -16.88 -8.36
CA ILE A 56 5.61 -16.15 -9.55
C ILE A 56 6.06 -14.68 -9.50
N GLY A 57 5.87 -13.99 -8.37
CA GLY A 57 6.28 -12.59 -8.19
C GLY A 57 7.79 -12.39 -8.27
N PHE A 58 8.57 -13.32 -7.72
CA PHE A 58 10.03 -13.29 -7.74
C PHE A 58 10.58 -13.47 -9.15
N VAL A 59 10.02 -14.43 -9.92
CA VAL A 59 10.37 -14.59 -11.34
C VAL A 59 9.96 -13.34 -12.13
N ALA A 60 8.77 -12.79 -11.91
CA ALA A 60 8.32 -11.57 -12.56
C ALA A 60 9.25 -10.37 -12.26
N MET A 61 9.69 -10.22 -11.01
CA MET A 61 10.67 -9.20 -10.61
C MET A 61 11.99 -9.35 -11.39
N LEU A 62 12.53 -10.57 -11.49
CA LEU A 62 13.76 -10.82 -12.25
C LEU A 62 13.59 -10.48 -13.73
N VAL A 63 12.46 -10.85 -14.35
CA VAL A 63 12.15 -10.51 -15.74
C VAL A 63 12.05 -9.00 -15.95
N ILE A 64 11.34 -8.29 -15.07
CA ILE A 64 11.20 -6.83 -15.11
C ILE A 64 12.57 -6.15 -14.99
N ALA A 65 13.44 -6.65 -14.11
CA ALA A 65 14.78 -6.10 -13.89
C ALA A 65 15.72 -6.24 -15.11
N LEU A 66 15.43 -7.15 -16.06
CA LEU A 66 16.20 -7.31 -17.28
C LEU A 66 15.86 -6.27 -18.37
N VAL A 67 14.71 -5.60 -18.21
CA VAL A 67 14.20 -4.56 -19.12
C VAL A 67 14.83 -3.21 -18.75
N ASP A 68 15.34 -2.50 -19.76
CA ASP A 68 15.97 -1.20 -19.57
C ASP A 68 14.94 -0.15 -19.09
N ILE A 69 15.31 0.60 -18.04
CA ILE A 69 14.51 1.66 -17.40
C ILE A 69 13.90 2.66 -18.39
N ARG A 70 14.56 2.94 -19.52
CA ARG A 70 14.06 3.85 -20.56
C ARG A 70 12.78 3.34 -21.24
N HIS A 71 12.51 2.04 -21.22
CA HIS A 71 11.24 1.48 -21.70
C HIS A 71 10.13 1.76 -20.70
N TRP A 72 10.39 1.53 -19.42
CA TRP A 72 9.45 1.83 -18.33
C TRP A 72 9.09 3.31 -18.28
N MET A 73 10.07 4.21 -18.42
CA MET A 73 9.81 5.66 -18.45
C MET A 73 8.92 6.09 -19.63
N ARG A 74 9.08 5.46 -20.81
CA ARG A 74 8.23 5.74 -21.97
C ARG A 74 6.81 5.19 -21.81
N LEU A 75 6.67 4.05 -21.15
CA LEU A 75 5.37 3.42 -20.88
C LEU A 75 4.65 4.03 -19.67
N ALA A 76 5.33 4.80 -18.82
CA ALA A 76 4.78 5.33 -17.58
C ALA A 76 3.43 6.07 -17.76
N PRO A 77 3.25 6.97 -18.75
CA PRO A 77 1.95 7.63 -18.95
C PRO A 77 0.84 6.64 -19.34
N LEU A 78 1.16 5.66 -20.20
CA LEU A 78 0.21 4.62 -20.62
C LEU A 78 -0.14 3.68 -19.47
N ALA A 79 0.85 3.30 -18.65
CA ALA A 79 0.64 2.49 -17.46
C ALA A 79 -0.24 3.21 -16.45
N TRP A 80 -0.02 4.51 -16.23
CA TRP A 80 -0.86 5.34 -15.36
C TRP A 80 -2.29 5.45 -15.89
N LEU A 81 -2.49 5.74 -17.19
CA LEU A 81 -3.81 5.79 -17.80
C LEU A 81 -4.54 4.44 -17.73
N GLY A 82 -3.83 3.34 -17.98
CA GLY A 82 -4.37 1.99 -17.85
C GLY A 82 -4.81 1.68 -16.42
N CYS A 83 -3.98 2.00 -15.41
CA CYS A 83 -4.34 1.83 -14.01
C CYS A 83 -5.51 2.73 -13.60
N LEU A 84 -5.58 3.96 -14.12
CA LEU A 84 -6.67 4.88 -13.86
C LEU A 84 -7.98 4.34 -14.44
N ALA A 85 -7.95 3.86 -15.69
CA ALA A 85 -9.08 3.22 -16.33
C ALA A 85 -9.57 1.99 -15.54
N LEU A 86 -8.66 1.18 -15.02
CA LEU A 86 -9.01 0.07 -14.14
C LEU A 86 -9.66 0.57 -12.83
N LEU A 87 -9.13 1.60 -12.18
CA LEU A 87 -9.74 2.18 -10.98
C LEU A 87 -11.15 2.73 -11.23
N VAL A 88 -11.38 3.32 -12.41
CA VAL A 88 -12.73 3.75 -12.83
C VAL A 88 -13.63 2.55 -13.11
N ALA A 89 -13.10 1.43 -13.60
CA ALA A 89 -13.87 0.23 -13.90
C ALA A 89 -14.25 -0.58 -12.63
N VAL A 90 -13.49 -0.47 -11.54
CA VAL A 90 -13.70 -1.25 -10.30
C VAL A 90 -15.12 -1.12 -9.73
N PRO A 91 -15.73 0.08 -9.60
CA PRO A 91 -17.10 0.18 -9.08
C PRO A 91 -18.16 -0.55 -9.93
N PHE A 92 -17.87 -0.80 -11.21
CA PHE A 92 -18.83 -1.44 -12.13
C PHE A 92 -18.64 -2.95 -12.23
N ILE A 93 -17.39 -3.43 -12.20
CA ILE A 93 -17.01 -4.82 -12.49
C ILE A 93 -16.43 -5.52 -11.25
N GLY A 94 -16.11 -4.77 -10.19
CA GLY A 94 -15.43 -5.28 -9.01
C GLY A 94 -16.32 -6.09 -8.08
N GLU A 95 -15.73 -7.11 -7.46
CA GLU A 95 -16.40 -7.92 -6.45
C GLU A 95 -16.45 -7.17 -5.10
N GLN A 96 -17.57 -7.29 -4.39
CA GLN A 96 -17.71 -6.75 -3.03
C GLN A 96 -17.01 -7.67 -2.03
N GLY A 97 -16.03 -7.12 -1.30
CA GLY A 97 -15.38 -7.79 -0.17
C GLY A 97 -15.33 -6.87 1.04
N MET A 98 -15.75 -7.36 2.21
CA MET A 98 -15.68 -6.62 3.49
C MET A 98 -16.25 -5.19 3.44
N GLY A 99 -17.31 -4.97 2.65
CA GLY A 99 -17.96 -3.66 2.52
C GLY A 99 -17.33 -2.69 1.52
N ALA A 100 -16.35 -3.11 0.71
CA ALA A 100 -15.76 -2.30 -0.36
C ALA A 100 -15.57 -3.11 -1.67
N GLN A 101 -15.77 -2.46 -2.82
CA GLN A 101 -15.43 -3.01 -4.13
C GLN A 101 -14.04 -2.52 -4.52
N ARG A 102 -13.05 -3.41 -4.42
CA ARG A 102 -11.63 -3.07 -4.68
C ARG A 102 -10.91 -4.04 -5.60
N TRP A 103 -11.49 -5.23 -5.81
CA TRP A 103 -10.83 -6.33 -6.48
C TRP A 103 -11.54 -6.66 -7.78
N ILE A 104 -10.76 -6.85 -8.84
CA ILE A 104 -11.22 -7.38 -10.12
C ILE A 104 -10.81 -8.85 -10.16
N ASN A 105 -11.79 -9.75 -10.21
CA ASN A 105 -11.54 -11.17 -10.30
C ASN A 105 -11.32 -11.57 -11.77
N LEU A 106 -10.08 -11.85 -12.13
CA LEU A 106 -9.69 -12.32 -13.47
C LEU A 106 -9.75 -13.86 -13.57
N ARG A 107 -10.57 -14.52 -12.74
CA ARG A 107 -10.77 -15.98 -12.62
C ARG A 107 -9.56 -16.76 -12.08
N VAL A 108 -8.35 -16.37 -12.47
CA VAL A 108 -7.08 -16.98 -12.06
C VAL A 108 -6.36 -16.13 -11.01
N VAL A 109 -6.51 -14.81 -11.11
CA VAL A 109 -5.85 -13.84 -10.22
C VAL A 109 -6.86 -12.80 -9.79
N GLN A 110 -6.83 -12.44 -8.51
CA GLN A 110 -7.52 -11.26 -8.01
C GLN A 110 -6.57 -10.07 -8.13
N LEU A 111 -6.91 -9.13 -9.00
CA LEU A 111 -6.12 -7.92 -9.23
C LEU A 111 -6.72 -6.77 -8.43
N GLN A 112 -5.87 -6.09 -7.65
CA GLN A 112 -6.23 -4.83 -6.99
C GLN A 112 -5.63 -3.66 -7.79
N PRO A 113 -6.43 -2.88 -8.53
CA PRO A 113 -5.89 -1.83 -9.41
C PRO A 113 -5.14 -0.72 -8.66
N SER A 114 -5.49 -0.47 -7.39
CA SER A 114 -4.81 0.53 -6.56
C SER A 114 -3.36 0.16 -6.25
N GLU A 115 -3.02 -1.14 -6.18
CA GLU A 115 -1.64 -1.61 -6.02
C GLU A 115 -0.79 -1.29 -7.24
N ALA A 116 -1.31 -1.57 -8.44
CA ALA A 116 -0.65 -1.22 -9.70
C ALA A 116 -0.50 0.30 -9.87
N MET A 117 -1.53 1.06 -9.45
CA MET A 117 -1.51 2.52 -9.50
C MET A 117 -0.36 3.13 -8.66
N LYS A 118 -0.01 2.56 -7.49
CA LYS A 118 1.14 3.06 -6.69
C LYS A 118 2.43 3.08 -7.51
N VAL A 119 2.72 1.99 -8.23
CA VAL A 119 3.92 1.88 -9.07
C VAL A 119 3.81 2.81 -10.28
N ALA A 120 2.65 2.83 -10.96
CA ALA A 120 2.42 3.68 -12.11
C ALA A 120 2.54 5.18 -11.79
N LEU A 121 2.05 5.60 -10.62
CA LEU A 121 2.15 6.97 -10.12
C LEU A 121 3.60 7.40 -9.91
N VAL A 122 4.41 6.57 -9.23
CA VAL A 122 5.84 6.86 -9.04
C VAL A 122 6.55 6.98 -10.38
N MET A 123 6.27 6.06 -11.32
CA MET A 123 6.89 6.10 -12.65
C MET A 123 6.50 7.34 -13.47
N VAL A 124 5.22 7.74 -13.48
CA VAL A 124 4.77 8.89 -14.26
C VAL A 124 5.27 10.20 -13.66
N LEU A 125 5.33 10.32 -12.33
CA LEU A 125 5.92 11.47 -11.66
C LEU A 125 7.43 11.55 -11.92
N ALA A 126 8.15 10.43 -11.86
CA ALA A 126 9.56 10.38 -12.22
C ALA A 126 9.80 10.83 -13.67
N ALA A 127 8.97 10.35 -14.61
CA ALA A 127 9.06 10.73 -16.01
C ALA A 127 8.77 12.23 -16.21
N TYR A 128 7.76 12.78 -15.52
CA TYR A 128 7.42 14.19 -15.55
C TYR A 128 8.56 15.09 -15.04
N TYR A 129 9.10 14.80 -13.86
CA TYR A 129 10.17 15.60 -13.26
C TYR A 129 11.52 15.44 -13.95
N THR A 130 11.75 14.31 -14.66
CA THR A 130 12.94 14.17 -15.52
C THR A 130 12.84 15.06 -16.77
N TRP A 131 11.63 15.29 -17.28
CA TRP A 131 11.38 16.12 -18.45
C TRP A 131 11.32 17.62 -18.13
N LEU A 132 10.88 17.97 -16.91
CA LEU A 132 10.70 19.36 -16.50
C LEU A 132 12.04 20.04 -16.19
N PRO A 133 12.32 21.23 -16.74
CA PRO A 133 13.50 22.02 -16.38
C PRO A 133 13.53 22.34 -14.87
N PRO A 134 14.70 22.27 -14.20
CA PRO A 134 14.82 22.50 -12.75
C PRO A 134 14.23 23.83 -12.27
N GLU A 135 14.32 24.88 -13.08
CA GLU A 135 13.84 26.23 -12.75
C GLU A 135 12.31 26.28 -12.62
N ARG A 136 11.60 25.31 -13.22
CA ARG A 136 10.14 25.27 -13.25
C ARG A 136 9.54 24.34 -12.20
N VAL A 137 10.36 23.54 -11.50
CA VAL A 137 9.90 22.52 -10.55
C VAL A 137 9.00 23.09 -9.45
N SER A 138 9.35 24.26 -8.92
CA SER A 138 8.61 24.91 -7.83
C SER A 138 7.63 25.98 -8.31
N HIS A 139 7.41 26.11 -9.62
CA HIS A 139 6.49 27.12 -10.15
C HIS A 139 5.03 26.63 -10.01
N PRO A 140 4.10 27.43 -9.43
CA PRO A 140 2.74 26.97 -9.11
C PRO A 140 1.98 26.33 -10.29
N LEU A 141 2.08 26.91 -11.49
CA LEU A 141 1.43 26.35 -12.69
C LEU A 141 1.96 24.98 -13.10
N TRP A 142 3.24 24.70 -12.85
CA TRP A 142 3.88 23.41 -13.16
C TRP A 142 3.73 22.39 -12.03
N LEU A 143 3.11 22.78 -10.91
CA LEU A 143 2.65 21.88 -9.87
C LEU A 143 1.26 21.29 -10.19
N ILE A 144 0.50 21.90 -11.10
CA ILE A 144 -0.85 21.41 -11.47
C ILE A 144 -0.80 19.99 -12.04
N PRO A 145 0.07 19.66 -13.03
CA PRO A 145 0.12 18.30 -13.56
C PRO A 145 0.41 17.21 -12.52
N PRO A 146 1.46 17.30 -11.67
CA PRO A 146 1.73 16.27 -10.68
C PRO A 146 0.65 16.21 -9.59
N LEU A 147 -0.01 17.33 -9.27
CA LEU A 147 -1.20 17.33 -8.40
C LEU A 147 -2.36 16.58 -9.04
N VAL A 148 -2.68 16.80 -10.32
CA VAL A 148 -3.75 16.08 -11.02
C VAL A 148 -3.44 14.59 -11.13
N LEU A 149 -2.19 14.24 -11.49
CA LEU A 149 -1.74 12.85 -11.58
C LEU A 149 -1.86 12.11 -10.24
N THR A 150 -1.80 12.82 -9.12
CA THR A 150 -1.91 12.27 -7.77
C THR A 150 -3.35 12.28 -7.26
N LEU A 151 -4.04 13.42 -7.33
CA LEU A 151 -5.36 13.61 -6.76
C LEU A 151 -6.45 12.84 -7.51
N ALA A 152 -6.31 12.65 -8.83
CA ALA A 152 -7.26 11.86 -9.61
C ALA A 152 -7.37 10.40 -9.12
N PRO A 153 -6.28 9.61 -9.01
CA PRO A 153 -6.37 8.26 -8.46
C PRO A 153 -6.71 8.25 -6.97
N VAL A 154 -6.23 9.21 -6.18
CA VAL A 154 -6.58 9.31 -4.74
C VAL A 154 -8.08 9.47 -4.56
N ALA A 155 -8.73 10.35 -5.35
CA ALA A 155 -10.18 10.52 -5.29
C ALA A 155 -10.93 9.22 -5.63
N LEU A 156 -10.51 8.50 -6.69
CA LEU A 156 -11.12 7.22 -7.06
C LEU A 156 -10.95 6.14 -5.98
N VAL A 157 -9.78 6.09 -5.32
CA VAL A 157 -9.50 5.13 -4.25
C VAL A 157 -10.28 5.47 -2.98
N LEU A 158 -10.46 6.76 -2.67
CA LEU A 158 -11.34 7.21 -1.58
C LEU A 158 -12.81 6.84 -1.82
N MET A 159 -13.27 6.86 -3.08
CA MET A 159 -14.61 6.38 -3.45
C MET A 159 -14.76 4.85 -3.27
N GLN A 160 -13.66 4.10 -3.19
CA GLN A 160 -13.62 2.65 -2.90
C GLN A 160 -13.44 2.36 -1.38
N PRO A 161 -13.98 3.23 -0.53
CA PRO A 161 -13.60 3.48 0.87
C PRO A 161 -12.19 3.05 1.34
N ASP A 162 -11.13 3.23 0.55
CA ASP A 162 -9.76 2.77 0.91
C ASP A 162 -8.85 3.93 1.35
N LEU A 163 -8.97 4.30 2.63
CA LEU A 163 -8.17 5.38 3.20
C LEU A 163 -6.67 5.04 3.22
N GLY A 164 -6.31 3.80 3.57
CA GLY A 164 -4.92 3.37 3.68
C GLY A 164 -4.17 3.52 2.36
N THR A 165 -4.75 3.04 1.27
CA THR A 165 -4.13 3.16 -0.05
C THR A 165 -4.06 4.59 -0.54
N SER A 166 -5.08 5.41 -0.23
CA SER A 166 -5.09 6.84 -0.56
C SER A 166 -3.94 7.59 0.11
N VAL A 167 -3.70 7.33 1.39
CA VAL A 167 -2.58 7.91 2.14
C VAL A 167 -1.24 7.45 1.56
N LEU A 168 -1.09 6.17 1.19
CA LEU A 168 0.13 5.66 0.56
C LEU A 168 0.41 6.31 -0.80
N LEU A 169 -0.63 6.57 -1.62
CA LEU A 169 -0.49 7.28 -2.89
C LEU A 169 -0.05 8.73 -2.67
N LEU A 170 -0.66 9.44 -1.71
CA LEU A 170 -0.28 10.80 -1.35
C LEU A 170 1.15 10.87 -0.82
N ALA A 171 1.53 9.95 0.08
CA ALA A 171 2.86 9.88 0.65
C ALA A 171 3.92 9.56 -0.41
N GLY A 172 3.64 8.60 -1.29
CA GLY A 172 4.53 8.24 -2.40
C GLY A 172 4.72 9.40 -3.39
N ALA A 173 3.63 10.06 -3.78
CA ALA A 173 3.71 11.25 -4.62
C ALA A 173 4.45 12.40 -3.94
N GLY A 174 4.15 12.67 -2.67
CA GLY A 174 4.83 13.68 -1.88
C GLY A 174 6.34 13.44 -1.78
N ALA A 175 6.75 12.18 -1.54
CA ALA A 175 8.16 11.80 -1.55
C ALA A 175 8.81 12.06 -2.91
N MET A 176 8.14 11.70 -4.02
CA MET A 176 8.64 11.98 -5.37
C MET A 176 8.78 13.47 -5.67
N MET A 177 7.78 14.28 -5.28
CA MET A 177 7.82 15.74 -5.43
C MET A 177 8.94 16.36 -4.59
N PHE A 178 9.14 15.87 -3.36
CA PHE A 178 10.19 16.34 -2.47
C PHE A 178 11.58 16.02 -3.04
N LEU A 179 11.79 14.78 -3.49
CA LEU A 179 13.04 14.36 -4.13
C LEU A 179 13.32 15.11 -5.44
N ALA A 180 12.28 15.53 -6.16
CA ALA A 180 12.41 16.35 -7.35
C ALA A 180 12.83 17.81 -7.05
N GLY A 181 12.78 18.25 -5.79
CA GLY A 181 13.16 19.61 -5.38
C GLY A 181 12.01 20.60 -5.29
N VAL A 182 10.76 20.15 -5.12
CA VAL A 182 9.63 21.04 -4.84
C VAL A 182 9.83 21.72 -3.48
N HIS A 183 9.61 23.03 -3.41
CA HIS A 183 9.80 23.81 -2.19
C HIS A 183 8.94 23.29 -1.03
N TRP A 184 9.57 23.09 0.14
CA TRP A 184 8.94 22.55 1.35
C TRP A 184 7.68 23.33 1.83
N LEU A 185 7.52 24.60 1.46
CA LEU A 185 6.35 25.42 1.82
C LEU A 185 5.05 24.89 1.21
N TYR A 186 5.10 24.25 0.03
CA TYR A 186 3.93 23.61 -0.55
C TYR A 186 3.46 22.41 0.30
N PHE A 187 4.40 21.66 0.87
CA PHE A 187 4.10 20.56 1.78
C PHE A 187 3.57 21.06 3.12
N ALA A 188 4.16 22.12 3.66
CA ALA A 188 3.67 22.78 4.87
C ALA A 188 2.25 23.33 4.65
N GLY A 189 1.99 23.96 3.51
CA GLY A 189 0.66 24.44 3.12
C GLY A 189 -0.36 23.30 2.97
N ALA A 190 0.02 22.20 2.33
CA ALA A 190 -0.84 21.02 2.21
C ALA A 190 -1.14 20.39 3.58
N ALA A 191 -0.14 20.26 4.45
CA ALA A 191 -0.31 19.74 5.80
C ALA A 191 -1.17 20.66 6.68
N ALA A 192 -0.97 21.97 6.60
CA ALA A 192 -1.79 22.96 7.29
C ALA A 192 -3.24 22.93 6.78
N GLY A 193 -3.45 22.80 5.46
CA GLY A 193 -4.78 22.65 4.87
C GLY A 193 -5.50 21.37 5.33
N ALA A 194 -4.78 20.24 5.34
CA ALA A 194 -5.31 18.98 5.86
C ALA A 194 -5.64 19.06 7.36
N GLY A 195 -4.75 19.65 8.16
CA GLY A 195 -4.96 19.88 9.58
C GLY A 195 -6.14 20.82 9.85
N GLY A 196 -6.28 21.88 9.06
CA GLY A 196 -7.42 22.81 9.11
C GLY A 196 -8.74 22.11 8.77
N LEU A 197 -8.75 21.22 7.77
CA LEU A 197 -9.93 20.42 7.43
C LEU A 197 -10.32 19.46 8.57
N ILE A 198 -9.33 18.77 9.15
CA ILE A 198 -9.56 17.87 10.30
C ILE A 198 -10.11 18.65 11.49
N TRP A 199 -9.53 19.82 11.78
CA TRP A 199 -9.99 20.70 12.85
C TRP A 199 -11.42 21.18 12.58
N LEU A 200 -11.75 21.59 11.36
CA LEU A 200 -13.09 22.01 10.96
C LEU A 200 -14.11 20.88 11.13
N ILE A 201 -13.75 19.65 10.75
CA ILE A 201 -14.59 18.46 10.95
C ILE A 201 -14.83 18.22 12.44
N GLY A 202 -13.79 18.29 13.28
CA GLY A 202 -13.92 18.16 14.72
C GLY A 202 -14.80 19.25 15.34
N ALA A 203 -14.62 20.51 14.90
CA ALA A 203 -15.40 21.66 15.34
C ALA A 203 -16.87 21.61 14.89
N SER A 204 -17.18 20.87 13.83
CA SER A 204 -18.55 20.65 13.35
C SER A 204 -19.38 19.72 14.23
N ARG A 205 -18.75 19.02 15.19
CA ARG A 205 -19.44 18.04 16.03
C ARG A 205 -20.47 18.72 16.93
N GLY A 206 -21.73 18.28 16.85
CA GLY A 206 -22.81 18.81 17.69
C GLY A 206 -23.35 20.18 17.27
N THR A 207 -23.01 20.65 16.06
CA THR A 207 -23.56 21.88 15.47
C THR A 207 -24.55 21.55 14.35
N ASP A 208 -25.35 22.53 13.94
CA ASP A 208 -26.32 22.37 12.83
C ASP A 208 -25.65 22.08 11.47
N TRP A 209 -24.35 22.33 11.34
CA TRP A 209 -23.55 22.12 10.14
C TRP A 209 -22.62 20.90 10.25
N GLN A 210 -22.99 19.93 11.08
CA GLN A 210 -22.22 18.73 11.33
C GLN A 210 -21.85 17.97 10.05
N LEU A 211 -20.54 17.82 9.81
CA LEU A 211 -19.98 17.26 8.57
C LEU A 211 -19.95 15.73 8.56
N LEU A 212 -19.77 15.11 9.74
CA LEU A 212 -19.74 13.66 9.91
C LEU A 212 -20.91 13.19 10.77
N LYS A 213 -21.49 12.03 10.46
CA LYS A 213 -22.56 11.44 11.26
C LYS A 213 -22.03 11.00 12.63
N ASP A 214 -22.89 10.96 13.65
CA ASP A 214 -22.47 10.62 15.03
C ASP A 214 -21.75 9.26 15.12
N TYR A 215 -22.19 8.27 14.33
CA TYR A 215 -21.51 6.97 14.30
C TYR A 215 -20.08 7.06 13.74
N GLN A 216 -19.80 8.02 12.85
CA GLN A 216 -18.46 8.23 12.27
C GLN A 216 -17.55 8.88 13.32
N PHE A 217 -18.05 9.87 14.08
CA PHE A 217 -17.32 10.40 15.23
C PHE A 217 -17.06 9.33 16.28
N ARG A 218 -18.06 8.48 16.59
CA ARG A 218 -17.88 7.37 17.53
C ARG A 218 -16.77 6.40 17.10
N ARG A 219 -16.61 6.13 15.79
CA ARG A 219 -15.50 5.31 15.30
C ARG A 219 -14.14 5.98 15.52
N VAL A 220 -14.04 7.29 15.35
CA VAL A 220 -12.82 8.05 15.64
C VAL A 220 -12.52 8.06 17.14
N ASP A 221 -13.54 8.28 17.98
CA ASP A 221 -13.39 8.28 19.43
C ASP A 221 -12.92 6.92 19.94
N VAL A 222 -13.52 5.82 19.49
CA VAL A 222 -13.12 4.45 19.86
C VAL A 222 -11.71 4.10 19.33
N PHE A 223 -11.30 4.68 18.20
CA PHE A 223 -9.93 4.51 17.71
C PHE A 223 -8.89 5.23 18.59
N LEU A 224 -9.19 6.44 19.06
CA LEU A 224 -8.31 7.22 19.94
C LEU A 224 -8.31 6.69 21.38
N ASP A 225 -9.46 6.25 21.86
CA ASP A 225 -9.64 5.63 23.16
C ASP A 225 -10.38 4.27 23.01
N PRO A 226 -9.61 3.17 22.86
CA PRO A 226 -10.15 1.82 22.80
C PRO A 226 -10.95 1.39 24.03
N SER A 227 -10.84 2.10 25.16
CA SER A 227 -11.58 1.75 26.39
C SER A 227 -13.07 2.07 26.32
N LEU A 228 -13.50 2.86 25.33
CA LEU A 228 -14.89 3.27 25.13
C LEU A 228 -15.80 2.15 24.59
N ASP A 229 -15.24 1.13 23.92
CA ASP A 229 -16.00 -0.01 23.41
C ASP A 229 -15.17 -1.32 23.36
N PRO A 230 -14.78 -1.86 24.54
CA PRO A 230 -13.84 -2.98 24.65
C PRO A 230 -14.38 -4.31 24.13
N LEU A 231 -15.69 -4.45 23.93
CA LEU A 231 -16.34 -5.67 23.42
C LEU A 231 -16.82 -5.55 21.97
N GLY A 232 -16.90 -4.32 21.42
CA GLY A 232 -17.31 -4.05 20.05
C GLY A 232 -16.13 -3.68 19.15
N ALA A 233 -16.07 -2.44 18.70
CA ALA A 233 -15.10 -2.00 17.70
C ALA A 233 -13.65 -2.00 18.20
N ALA A 234 -13.42 -1.90 19.52
CA ALA A 234 -12.08 -1.93 20.09
C ALA A 234 -11.59 -3.35 20.45
N TYR A 235 -12.47 -4.35 20.49
CA TYR A 235 -12.11 -5.71 20.91
C TYR A 235 -10.91 -6.27 20.12
N HIS A 236 -10.90 -6.05 18.80
CA HIS A 236 -9.80 -6.50 17.93
C HIS A 236 -8.49 -5.75 18.21
N ILE A 237 -8.56 -4.45 18.48
CA ILE A 237 -7.40 -3.61 18.80
C ILE A 237 -6.80 -4.04 20.16
N THR A 238 -7.66 -4.28 21.15
CA THR A 238 -7.25 -4.73 22.48
C THR A 238 -6.64 -6.12 22.44
N GLN A 239 -7.26 -7.08 21.73
CA GLN A 239 -6.70 -8.43 21.58
C GLN A 239 -5.39 -8.44 20.79
N ALA A 240 -5.24 -7.60 19.77
CA ALA A 240 -3.98 -7.46 19.04
C ALA A 240 -2.86 -6.90 19.92
N THR A 241 -3.17 -5.90 20.73
CA THR A 241 -2.23 -5.31 21.70
C THR A 241 -1.83 -6.32 22.77
N ILE A 242 -2.79 -7.10 23.30
CA ILE A 242 -2.53 -8.16 24.27
C ILE A 242 -1.68 -9.27 23.64
N ALA A 243 -2.00 -9.71 22.42
CA ALA A 243 -1.23 -10.72 21.71
C ALA A 243 0.23 -10.27 21.53
N LEU A 244 0.45 -9.04 21.04
CA LEU A 244 1.77 -8.43 20.89
C LEU A 244 2.52 -8.33 22.23
N GLY A 245 1.88 -7.77 23.26
CA GLY A 245 2.49 -7.59 24.58
C GLY A 245 2.81 -8.93 25.26
N SER A 246 2.08 -9.98 24.91
CA SER A 246 2.27 -11.30 25.49
C SER A 246 3.34 -12.16 24.80
N GLY A 247 3.83 -11.73 23.64
CA GLY A 247 4.93 -12.35 22.89
C GLY A 247 6.34 -11.96 23.38
N GLY A 248 6.50 -10.86 24.11
CA GLY A 248 7.83 -10.38 24.52
C GLY A 248 8.77 -10.08 23.33
N LEU A 249 10.07 -9.87 23.60
CA LEU A 249 11.06 -9.51 22.56
C LEU A 249 11.43 -10.64 21.60
N SER A 250 11.17 -11.90 21.97
CA SER A 250 11.55 -13.10 21.21
C SER A 250 10.37 -13.89 20.65
N GLY A 251 9.14 -13.40 20.84
CA GLY A 251 7.92 -14.16 20.57
C GLY A 251 7.67 -15.23 21.64
N ARG A 252 6.50 -15.88 21.59
CA ARG A 252 6.23 -17.03 22.48
C ARG A 252 6.92 -18.32 22.03
N GLY A 253 7.53 -18.31 20.86
CA GLY A 253 8.18 -19.45 20.22
C GLY A 253 7.33 -20.05 19.10
N PHE A 254 8.00 -20.66 18.12
CA PHE A 254 7.37 -21.33 16.97
C PHE A 254 6.31 -22.33 17.46
N MET A 255 5.09 -22.24 16.93
CA MET A 255 3.91 -23.05 17.32
C MET A 255 3.34 -22.85 18.74
N GLN A 256 3.78 -21.83 19.50
CA GLN A 256 3.37 -21.62 20.91
C GLN A 256 2.40 -20.45 21.13
N GLY A 257 1.94 -19.77 20.07
CA GLY A 257 1.04 -18.62 20.18
C GLY A 257 -0.38 -18.99 20.64
N THR A 258 -0.69 -18.88 21.94
CA THR A 258 -2.02 -19.27 22.49
C THR A 258 -3.20 -18.47 21.93
N GLN A 259 -3.03 -17.18 21.63
CA GLN A 259 -4.08 -16.35 21.02
C GLN A 259 -4.31 -16.67 19.53
N SER A 260 -3.29 -17.18 18.82
CA SER A 260 -3.42 -17.66 17.44
C SER A 260 -4.19 -18.99 17.35
N ARG A 261 -4.05 -19.86 18.36
CA ARG A 261 -4.72 -21.16 18.42
C ARG A 261 -6.19 -21.11 18.85
N LEU A 262 -6.57 -20.12 19.66
CA LEU A 262 -7.89 -20.05 20.30
C LEU A 262 -8.91 -19.14 19.58
N ASN A 263 -8.71 -18.82 18.30
CA ASN A 263 -9.66 -18.00 17.48
C ASN A 263 -10.10 -16.63 18.04
N PHE A 264 -9.38 -16.05 19.00
CA PHE A 264 -9.70 -14.74 19.58
C PHE A 264 -9.40 -13.52 18.68
N LEU A 265 -8.67 -13.70 17.58
CA LEU A 265 -8.42 -12.67 16.57
C LEU A 265 -9.13 -13.07 15.26
N PRO A 266 -9.98 -12.23 14.66
CA PRO A 266 -10.37 -12.41 13.27
C PRO A 266 -9.18 -12.12 12.35
N GLU A 267 -9.16 -12.74 11.17
CA GLU A 267 -8.19 -12.44 10.10
C GLU A 267 -6.70 -12.52 10.50
N LYS A 268 -6.35 -13.50 11.35
CA LYS A 268 -4.97 -13.79 11.81
C LYS A 268 -3.95 -13.95 10.68
N HIS A 269 -4.45 -14.41 9.53
CA HIS A 269 -3.66 -14.77 8.37
C HIS A 269 -3.37 -13.58 7.44
N THR A 270 -4.02 -12.43 7.63
CA THR A 270 -3.78 -11.21 6.81
C THR A 270 -3.29 -10.06 7.68
N ASP A 271 -4.07 -9.64 8.68
CA ASP A 271 -3.91 -8.33 9.33
C ASP A 271 -3.04 -8.43 10.60
N PHE A 272 -2.88 -9.65 11.13
CA PHE A 272 -2.23 -9.90 12.41
C PHE A 272 -1.06 -10.89 12.35
N ILE A 273 -0.43 -11.07 11.17
CA ILE A 273 0.71 -11.98 11.00
C ILE A 273 1.83 -11.65 12.01
N PHE A 274 2.08 -10.37 12.27
CA PHE A 274 3.12 -9.94 13.21
C PHE A 274 2.80 -10.28 14.68
N THR A 275 1.52 -10.32 15.07
CA THR A 275 1.13 -10.67 16.45
C THR A 275 1.02 -12.19 16.68
N THR A 276 1.29 -12.99 15.65
CA THR A 276 1.39 -14.46 15.75
C THR A 276 2.80 -14.96 16.07
N LEU A 277 3.81 -14.07 16.09
CA LEU A 277 5.19 -14.34 16.53
C LEU A 277 5.29 -14.63 18.04
#